data_AF-A0A0B8PCT6-F1
#
_entry.id   AF-A0A0B8PCT6-F1
#
_cell.length_a   1.000
_cell.length_b   1.000
_cell.length_c   1.000
_cell.angle_alpha   90.00
_cell.angle_beta   90.00
_cell.angle_gamma   90.00
#
_symmetry.space_group_name_H-M   'P 1'
#
loop_
_entity.id
_entity.type
_entity.pdbx_description
1 polymer ?
#
loop_
_entity_poly.entity_id
_entity_poly.type
_entity_poly.pdbx_seq_one_letter_code
_entity_poly.pdbx_strand_id
1 'polypeptide(L)'
;MHRRNRQHVAQAIKLFLAHYKQAPLQAAAILIGIILAVTLFVAVQAINLNAKRSYAESTEQLSAQAKVLVIPSAGQNYLNESLYFSLRQAGLSDALPIIEGRVRDQDGDRWNIQGSELIAAITSRLKYSNDERGISLFTSRLPLAELLQGEPLVLMSESQHQRTGNHTIMTLDDIETKVVVVPDEWQLGSRMLMDIGFAQRLLGKEQKLSYVAVFDSSNPERWQNIIADKGQWISNTQSTDLGALTDSFHLNLTAMSLLAFVVGLFIAYNGVKYSLLKRNRLLVQVQQAGMTPKAVFVGLLIELLVLVFIGASVGFVLGMQLSHWLHPTVALTLEQLYGATLLPGTWQWLWWAQALLLTLAATLVACWQHFKQRINQPLSSHGGFYQAPESANENQLFIVGLVLTLAALLGLWLSNHHRFTMAWLGVLVISIPLYLPKTLNALANLFENRNESGLFQYLFAELKSLFLPFLLP
;
A
#
# COMPACT_ATOMS: atom_id res chain seq x y z
N MET A 1 -14.25 -18.21 -44.54
CA MET A 1 -14.88 -17.40 -43.46
C MET A 1 -13.87 -16.55 -42.66
N HIS A 2 -12.71 -17.09 -42.23
CA HIS A 2 -11.71 -16.35 -41.44
C HIS A 2 -11.05 -15.13 -42.13
N ARG A 3 -10.73 -15.19 -43.43
CA ARG A 3 -10.14 -14.04 -44.16
C ARG A 3 -11.09 -12.84 -44.25
N ARG A 4 -12.37 -13.09 -44.53
CA ARG A 4 -13.42 -12.05 -44.60
C ARG A 4 -13.63 -11.38 -43.23
N ASN A 5 -13.56 -12.15 -42.13
CA ASN A 5 -13.69 -11.59 -40.79
C ASN A 5 -12.50 -10.67 -40.41
N ARG A 6 -11.27 -11.04 -40.80
CA ARG A 6 -10.09 -10.16 -40.60
C ARG A 6 -10.18 -8.86 -41.40
N GLN A 7 -10.70 -8.90 -42.62
CA GLN A 7 -10.93 -7.70 -43.43
C GLN A 7 -11.99 -6.78 -42.81
N HIS A 8 -13.09 -7.34 -42.30
CA HIS A 8 -14.11 -6.55 -41.59
C HIS A 8 -13.55 -5.90 -40.32
N VAL A 9 -12.70 -6.59 -39.54
CA VAL A 9 -12.03 -6.01 -38.36
C VAL A 9 -11.12 -4.86 -38.75
N ALA A 10 -10.29 -5.01 -39.80
CA ALA A 10 -9.40 -3.96 -40.26
C ALA A 10 -10.16 -2.71 -40.74
N GLN A 11 -11.29 -2.91 -41.43
CA GLN A 11 -12.16 -1.81 -41.86
C GLN A 11 -12.84 -1.12 -40.67
N ALA A 12 -13.28 -1.88 -39.65
CA ALA A 12 -13.87 -1.32 -38.44
C ALA A 12 -12.86 -0.45 -37.68
N ILE A 13 -11.61 -0.91 -37.54
CA ILE A 13 -10.54 -0.12 -36.90
C ILE A 13 -10.28 1.17 -37.67
N LYS A 14 -10.19 1.12 -39.01
CA LYS A 14 -10.00 2.33 -39.83
C LYS A 14 -11.14 3.34 -39.64
N LEU A 15 -12.37 2.85 -39.57
CA LEU A 15 -13.55 3.69 -39.33
C LEU A 15 -13.50 4.34 -37.94
N PHE A 16 -13.15 3.58 -36.91
CA PHE A 16 -13.03 4.10 -35.54
C PHE A 16 -11.92 5.14 -35.42
N LEU A 17 -10.78 4.90 -36.08
CA LEU A 17 -9.69 5.89 -36.16
C LEU A 17 -10.14 7.18 -36.87
N ALA A 18 -10.92 7.06 -37.95
CA ALA A 18 -11.48 8.21 -38.66
C ALA A 18 -12.52 8.98 -37.81
N HIS A 19 -13.32 8.26 -37.02
CA HIS A 19 -14.27 8.86 -36.08
C HIS A 19 -13.59 9.77 -35.07
N TYR A 20 -12.45 9.37 -34.51
CA TYR A 20 -11.71 10.23 -33.57
C TYR A 20 -11.09 11.48 -34.20
N LYS A 21 -10.79 11.46 -35.50
CA LYS A 21 -10.39 12.68 -36.22
C LYS A 21 -11.54 13.68 -36.32
N GLN A 22 -12.78 13.20 -36.39
CA GLN A 22 -13.98 14.05 -36.46
C GLN A 22 -14.51 14.45 -35.07
N ALA A 23 -14.33 13.60 -34.06
CA ALA A 23 -14.79 13.81 -32.69
C ALA A 23 -13.64 13.66 -31.67
N PRO A 24 -12.63 14.56 -31.68
CA PRO A 24 -11.44 14.43 -30.82
C PRO A 24 -11.77 14.52 -29.33
N LEU A 25 -12.79 15.32 -28.96
CA LEU A 25 -13.22 15.50 -27.58
C LEU A 25 -13.64 14.17 -26.92
N GLN A 26 -14.17 13.23 -27.70
CA GLN A 26 -14.58 11.93 -27.20
C GLN A 26 -13.38 11.02 -26.87
N ALA A 27 -12.34 11.05 -27.72
CA ALA A 27 -11.10 10.34 -27.45
C ALA A 27 -10.41 10.92 -26.21
N ALA A 28 -10.33 12.26 -26.14
CA ALA A 28 -9.77 12.96 -25.00
C ALA A 28 -10.50 12.62 -23.71
N ALA A 29 -11.84 12.58 -23.70
CA ALA A 29 -12.61 12.25 -22.50
C ALA A 29 -12.32 10.83 -21.96
N ILE A 30 -12.24 9.82 -22.84
CA ILE A 30 -11.87 8.45 -22.42
C ILE A 30 -10.44 8.44 -21.86
N LEU A 31 -9.52 9.06 -22.60
CA LEU A 31 -8.11 9.02 -22.28
C LEU A 31 -7.82 9.77 -20.97
N ILE A 32 -8.45 10.93 -20.75
CA ILE A 32 -8.41 11.67 -19.48
C ILE A 32 -9.00 10.84 -18.33
N GLY A 33 -10.15 10.19 -18.54
CA GLY A 33 -10.75 9.33 -17.51
C GLY A 33 -9.83 8.17 -17.11
N ILE A 34 -9.22 7.50 -18.08
CA ILE A 34 -8.24 6.42 -17.83
C ILE A 34 -6.99 6.98 -17.15
N ILE A 35 -6.43 8.09 -17.64
CA ILE A 35 -5.25 8.74 -17.03
C ILE A 35 -5.55 9.06 -15.57
N LEU A 36 -6.64 9.76 -15.27
CA LEU A 36 -6.99 10.17 -13.91
C LEU A 36 -7.15 8.96 -12.98
N ALA A 37 -7.83 7.91 -13.44
CA ALA A 37 -7.99 6.68 -12.70
C ALA A 37 -6.64 6.02 -12.34
N VAL A 38 -5.74 5.92 -13.33
CA VAL A 38 -4.42 5.30 -13.15
C VAL A 38 -3.52 6.17 -12.29
N THR A 39 -3.49 7.49 -12.53
CA THR A 39 -2.73 8.46 -11.73
C THR A 39 -3.11 8.36 -10.26
N LEU A 40 -4.41 8.37 -9.94
CA LEU A 40 -4.91 8.27 -8.56
C LEU A 40 -4.48 6.94 -7.91
N PHE A 41 -4.66 5.83 -8.62
CA PHE A 41 -4.28 4.51 -8.13
C PHE A 41 -2.78 4.41 -7.83
N VAL A 42 -1.94 4.80 -8.80
CA VAL A 42 -0.47 4.73 -8.68
C VAL A 42 0.04 5.66 -7.59
N ALA A 43 -0.47 6.89 -7.51
CA ALA A 43 -0.06 7.85 -6.49
C ALA A 43 -0.34 7.34 -5.07
N VAL A 44 -1.55 6.83 -4.81
CA VAL A 44 -1.92 6.29 -3.49
C VAL A 44 -1.10 5.05 -3.15
N GLN A 45 -0.89 4.15 -4.13
CA GLN A 45 -0.10 2.93 -3.91
C GLN A 45 1.36 3.24 -3.60
N ALA A 46 1.95 4.21 -4.29
CA ALA A 46 3.33 4.65 -4.09
C ALA A 46 3.53 5.30 -2.72
N ILE A 47 2.64 6.23 -2.34
CA ILE A 47 2.68 6.88 -1.03
C ILE A 47 2.55 5.84 0.09
N ASN A 48 1.58 4.94 -0.03
CA ASN A 48 1.34 3.93 1.00
C ASN A 48 2.51 2.97 1.15
N LEU A 49 3.11 2.51 0.05
CA LEU A 49 4.23 1.59 0.13
C LEU A 49 5.49 2.26 0.71
N ASN A 50 5.76 3.51 0.34
CA ASN A 50 6.86 4.27 0.92
C ASN A 50 6.64 4.50 2.42
N ALA A 51 5.41 4.83 2.83
CA ALA A 51 5.07 4.90 4.24
C ALA A 51 5.36 3.56 4.95
N LYS A 52 4.93 2.42 4.40
CA LYS A 52 5.20 1.11 5.03
C LYS A 52 6.69 0.81 5.20
N ARG A 53 7.51 1.10 4.17
CA ARG A 53 8.95 0.86 4.22
C ARG A 53 9.66 1.75 5.23
N SER A 54 9.35 3.04 5.25
CA SER A 54 9.98 4.00 6.17
C SER A 54 9.77 3.62 7.65
N TYR A 55 8.63 3.00 7.98
CA TYR A 55 8.39 2.47 9.31
C TYR A 55 9.15 1.18 9.59
N ALA A 56 9.07 0.17 8.71
CA ALA A 56 9.74 -1.11 8.94
C ALA A 56 11.26 -0.96 9.14
N GLU A 57 11.88 -0.06 8.38
CA GLU A 57 13.32 0.21 8.44
C GLU A 57 13.75 1.02 9.68
N SER A 58 12.82 1.78 10.29
CA SER A 58 13.08 2.50 11.54
C SER A 58 12.90 1.63 12.80
N THR A 59 12.18 0.52 12.69
CA THR A 59 11.68 -0.24 13.86
C THR A 59 12.42 -1.56 14.13
N GLU A 60 13.15 -2.12 13.16
CA GLU A 60 13.79 -3.44 13.35
C GLU A 60 15.19 -3.34 13.96
N GLN A 61 15.24 -2.83 15.20
CA GLN A 61 16.46 -2.71 15.99
C GLN A 61 16.86 -4.07 16.60
N LEU A 62 18.17 -4.32 16.73
CA LEU A 62 18.72 -5.51 17.43
C LEU A 62 18.15 -5.68 18.84
N SER A 63 17.85 -4.59 19.55
CA SER A 63 17.22 -4.61 20.88
C SER A 63 15.70 -4.85 20.85
N ALA A 64 15.03 -4.52 19.75
CA ALA A 64 13.57 -4.61 19.65
C ALA A 64 13.07 -6.06 19.56
N GLN A 65 13.94 -7.00 19.17
CA GLN A 65 13.63 -8.43 19.16
C GLN A 65 13.78 -9.10 20.54
N ALA A 66 14.34 -8.41 21.54
CA ALA A 66 14.44 -8.94 22.89
C ALA A 66 13.03 -9.12 23.49
N LYS A 67 12.77 -10.26 24.11
CA LYS A 67 11.49 -10.53 24.79
C LYS A 67 11.39 -9.83 26.13
N VAL A 68 12.54 -9.54 26.74
CA VAL A 68 12.66 -8.95 28.07
C VAL A 68 13.77 -7.92 28.04
N LEU A 69 13.56 -6.84 28.77
CA LEU A 69 14.56 -5.83 29.09
C LEU A 69 14.81 -5.84 30.60
N VAL A 70 16.08 -5.96 30.99
CA VAL A 70 16.52 -5.66 32.35
C VAL A 70 16.90 -4.19 32.38
N ILE A 71 16.14 -3.39 33.13
CA ILE A 71 16.32 -1.94 33.24
C ILE A 71 16.78 -1.55 34.65
N PRO A 72 17.41 -0.37 34.86
CA PRO A 72 17.75 0.09 36.19
C PRO A 72 16.52 0.27 37.09
N SER A 73 16.71 0.06 38.39
CA SER A 73 15.68 0.30 39.40
C SER A 73 15.24 1.77 39.42
N ALA A 74 14.00 2.02 39.84
CA ALA A 74 13.41 3.36 39.89
C ALA A 74 14.35 4.36 40.61
N GLY A 75 14.71 5.45 39.92
CA GLY A 75 15.64 6.48 40.41
C GLY A 75 17.10 6.32 39.97
N GLN A 76 17.46 5.22 39.30
CA GLN A 76 18.78 5.04 38.70
C GLN A 76 18.70 5.16 37.17
N ASN A 77 19.69 5.79 36.55
CA ASN A 77 19.74 5.99 35.09
C ASN A 77 20.53 4.89 34.36
N TYR A 78 21.34 4.11 35.08
CA TYR A 78 22.24 3.10 34.51
C TYR A 78 22.33 1.87 35.41
N LEU A 79 22.50 0.71 34.80
CA LEU A 79 22.85 -0.55 35.44
C LEU A 79 24.37 -0.67 35.57
N ASN A 80 24.83 -1.34 36.63
CA ASN A 80 26.24 -1.71 36.75
C ASN A 80 26.53 -2.93 35.85
N GLU A 81 27.59 -2.86 35.06
CA GLU A 81 27.98 -3.91 34.11
C GLU A 81 28.25 -5.27 34.78
N SER A 82 28.65 -5.29 36.05
CA SER A 82 28.80 -6.53 36.84
C SER A 82 27.52 -7.39 36.89
N LEU A 83 26.34 -6.78 36.74
CA LEU A 83 25.07 -7.51 36.66
C LEU A 83 25.01 -8.37 35.40
N TYR A 84 25.44 -7.84 34.26
CA TYR A 84 25.48 -8.59 32.99
C TYR A 84 26.38 -9.82 33.11
N PHE A 85 27.59 -9.65 33.65
CA PHE A 85 28.51 -10.78 33.85
C PHE A 85 27.95 -11.83 34.82
N SER A 86 27.26 -11.39 35.88
CA SER A 86 26.61 -12.29 36.84
C SER A 86 25.50 -13.12 36.17
N LEU A 87 24.69 -12.48 35.32
CA LEU A 87 23.64 -13.16 34.54
C LEU A 87 24.23 -14.18 33.57
N ARG A 88 25.30 -13.82 32.86
CA ARG A 88 25.96 -14.73 31.93
C ARG A 88 26.58 -15.95 32.62
N GLN A 89 27.24 -15.73 33.77
CA GLN A 89 27.82 -16.80 34.59
C GLN A 89 26.76 -17.75 35.16
N ALA A 90 25.57 -17.23 35.48
CA ALA A 90 24.44 -18.02 35.95
C ALA A 90 23.76 -18.85 34.83
N GLY A 91 24.22 -18.73 33.58
CA GLY A 91 23.78 -19.52 32.44
C GLY A 91 22.87 -18.79 31.45
N LEU A 92 22.66 -17.47 31.59
CA LEU A 92 21.89 -16.69 30.62
C LEU A 92 22.78 -16.31 29.43
N SER A 93 22.90 -17.20 28.46
CA SER A 93 23.73 -16.97 27.26
C SER A 93 23.09 -16.04 26.23
N ASP A 94 21.75 -15.98 26.20
CA ASP A 94 20.97 -15.19 25.24
C ASP A 94 20.65 -13.78 25.80
N ALA A 95 21.69 -13.08 26.27
CA ALA A 95 21.59 -11.71 26.79
C ALA A 95 22.63 -10.79 26.14
N LEU A 96 22.24 -9.54 25.94
CA LEU A 96 23.05 -8.53 25.26
C LEU A 96 23.13 -7.25 26.10
N PRO A 97 24.34 -6.81 26.51
CA PRO A 97 24.51 -5.57 27.24
C PRO A 97 24.44 -4.40 26.26
N ILE A 98 23.71 -3.34 26.63
CA ILE A 98 23.48 -2.20 25.77
C ILE A 98 23.71 -0.89 26.53
N ILE A 99 24.45 0.02 25.91
CA ILE A 99 24.60 1.41 26.32
C ILE A 99 24.12 2.31 25.19
N GLU A 100 23.24 3.26 25.52
CA GLU A 100 22.71 4.22 24.56
C GLU A 100 23.05 5.64 25.00
N GLY A 101 23.34 6.49 24.02
CA GLY A 101 23.66 7.89 24.26
C GLY A 101 23.64 8.72 23.00
N ARG A 102 23.98 10.00 23.16
CA ARG A 102 24.10 10.94 22.05
C ARG A 102 25.48 11.58 22.10
N VAL A 103 26.09 11.72 20.94
CA VAL A 103 27.40 12.33 20.73
C VAL A 103 27.28 13.43 19.70
N ARG A 104 28.26 14.33 19.65
CA ARG A 104 28.30 15.39 18.64
C ARG A 104 29.45 15.18 17.67
N ASP A 105 29.23 15.56 16.42
CA ASP A 105 30.29 15.64 15.41
C ASP A 105 30.95 17.03 15.39
N GLN A 106 32.02 17.20 14.61
CA GLN A 106 32.73 18.49 14.44
C GLN A 106 31.81 19.62 13.98
N ASP A 107 30.81 19.30 13.16
CA ASP A 107 29.82 20.26 12.66
C ASP A 107 28.74 20.61 13.69
N GLY A 108 28.77 19.98 14.88
CA GLY A 108 27.80 20.18 15.96
C GLY A 108 26.52 19.35 15.83
N ASP A 109 26.41 18.54 14.78
CA ASP A 109 25.31 17.61 14.57
C ASP A 109 25.26 16.53 15.66
N ARG A 110 24.05 16.14 16.06
CA ARG A 110 23.84 15.16 17.14
C ARG A 110 23.55 13.78 16.57
N TRP A 111 24.33 12.80 16.99
CA TRP A 111 24.21 11.41 16.58
C TRP A 111 23.75 10.53 17.73
N ASN A 112 22.78 9.65 17.47
CA ASN A 112 22.39 8.61 18.42
C ASN A 112 23.31 7.41 18.24
N ILE A 113 24.02 7.06 19.32
CA ILE A 113 24.94 5.93 19.34
C ILE A 113 24.41 4.82 20.24
N GLN A 114 24.68 3.59 19.83
CA GLN A 114 24.38 2.38 20.57
C GLN A 114 25.65 1.55 20.67
N GLY A 115 26.13 1.36 21.90
CA GLY A 115 27.20 0.42 22.20
C GLY A 115 26.63 -0.93 22.59
N SER A 116 27.19 -2.00 22.04
CA SER A 116 26.83 -3.36 22.43
C SER A 116 27.98 -4.34 22.22
N GLU A 117 27.90 -5.51 22.85
CA GLU A 117 28.87 -6.59 22.62
C GLU A 117 28.61 -7.18 21.23
N LEU A 118 29.38 -6.73 20.23
CA LEU A 118 29.19 -7.04 18.81
C LEU A 118 29.11 -8.54 18.54
N ILE A 119 29.96 -9.34 19.20
CA ILE A 119 29.98 -10.81 19.04
C ILE A 119 28.69 -11.45 19.57
N ALA A 120 28.21 -11.00 20.73
CA ALA A 120 26.95 -11.49 21.29
C ALA A 120 25.75 -11.03 20.46
N ALA A 121 25.77 -9.79 19.94
CA ALA A 121 24.72 -9.26 19.07
C ALA A 121 24.61 -10.06 17.77
N ILE A 122 25.75 -10.36 17.15
CA ILE A 122 25.85 -11.15 15.93
C ILE A 122 25.39 -12.59 16.15
N THR A 123 25.86 -13.26 17.20
CA THR A 123 25.52 -14.67 17.47
C THR A 123 24.05 -14.83 17.87
N SER A 124 23.49 -13.89 18.62
CA SER A 124 22.06 -13.88 18.95
C SER A 124 21.19 -13.71 17.69
N ARG A 125 21.54 -12.78 16.78
CA ARG A 125 20.80 -12.59 15.53
C ARG A 125 20.84 -13.83 14.64
N LEU A 126 21.97 -14.53 14.54
CA LEU A 126 22.05 -15.80 13.78
C LEU A 126 21.14 -16.89 14.36
N LYS A 127 20.91 -16.89 15.67
CA LYS A 127 20.08 -17.88 16.36
C LYS A 127 18.57 -17.60 16.22
N TYR A 128 18.18 -16.33 16.12
CA TYR A 128 16.78 -15.89 16.08
C TYR A 128 16.31 -15.37 14.72
N SER A 129 17.21 -15.14 13.75
CA SER A 129 16.84 -14.86 12.36
C SER A 129 16.27 -16.13 11.72
N ASN A 130 15.00 -16.06 11.31
CA ASN A 130 14.32 -17.12 10.57
C ASN A 130 14.59 -17.05 9.05
N ASP A 131 15.51 -16.17 8.61
CA ASP A 131 15.73 -15.88 7.20
C ASP A 131 16.79 -16.82 6.62
N GLU A 132 16.43 -17.62 5.60
CA GLU A 132 17.34 -18.51 4.85
C GLU A 132 18.48 -17.75 4.12
N ARG A 133 18.45 -16.41 4.14
CA ARG A 133 19.54 -15.55 3.72
C ARG A 133 20.44 -15.27 4.91
N GLY A 134 21.23 -16.26 5.29
CA GLY A 134 22.26 -16.09 6.30
C GLY A 134 23.16 -14.91 5.93
N ILE A 135 23.14 -13.84 6.73
CA ILE A 135 24.13 -12.76 6.67
C ILE A 135 25.46 -13.43 6.96
N SER A 136 26.19 -13.78 5.91
CA SER A 136 27.43 -14.50 6.03
C SER A 136 28.46 -13.51 6.58
N LEU A 137 28.79 -13.70 7.86
CA LEU A 137 29.76 -12.91 8.63
C LEU A 137 31.14 -12.83 7.96
N PHE A 138 31.40 -13.75 7.04
CA PHE A 138 32.62 -13.86 6.27
C PHE A 138 32.57 -13.16 4.91
N THR A 139 31.38 -12.81 4.40
CA THR A 139 31.21 -12.00 3.17
C THR A 139 31.07 -10.51 3.47
N SER A 140 30.49 -10.14 4.62
CA SER A 140 30.49 -8.77 5.12
C SER A 140 31.91 -8.44 5.58
N ARG A 141 32.55 -7.42 4.99
CA ARG A 141 33.91 -6.95 5.36
C ARG A 141 33.92 -6.28 6.76
N LEU A 142 33.44 -6.97 7.78
CA LEU A 142 33.54 -6.51 9.15
C LEU A 142 35.01 -6.63 9.57
N PRO A 143 35.64 -5.56 10.05
CA PRO A 143 37.01 -5.65 10.53
C PRO A 143 37.03 -6.24 11.94
N LEU A 144 36.81 -7.55 12.06
CA LEU A 144 36.76 -8.26 13.35
C LEU A 144 38.06 -8.05 14.15
N ALA A 145 39.20 -7.97 13.48
CA ALA A 145 40.49 -7.75 14.14
C ALA A 145 40.57 -6.36 14.80
N GLU A 146 40.12 -5.31 14.10
CA GLU A 146 40.08 -3.92 14.61
C GLU A 146 39.07 -3.80 15.76
N LEU A 147 37.91 -4.47 15.63
CA LEU A 147 36.89 -4.54 16.67
C LEU A 147 37.40 -5.22 17.95
N LEU A 148 38.11 -6.35 17.83
CA LEU A 148 38.68 -7.07 18.97
C LEU A 148 39.83 -6.30 19.65
N GLN A 149 40.50 -5.40 18.91
CA GLN A 149 41.54 -4.52 19.44
C GLN A 149 40.96 -3.27 20.12
N GLY A 150 39.64 -3.06 20.08
CA GLY A 150 38.99 -1.90 20.66
C GLY A 150 39.32 -0.60 19.94
N GLU A 151 39.59 -0.66 18.63
CA GLU A 151 39.81 0.55 17.83
C GLU A 151 38.54 1.42 17.78
N PRO A 152 38.68 2.76 17.69
CA PRO A 152 37.56 3.69 17.63
C PRO A 152 36.82 3.53 16.30
N LEU A 153 35.87 2.60 16.28
CA LEU A 153 35.17 2.17 15.08
C LEU A 153 33.65 2.24 15.28
N VAL A 154 32.97 2.72 14.25
CA VAL A 154 31.52 2.84 14.22
C VAL A 154 30.95 2.17 12.98
N LEU A 155 29.92 1.35 13.18
CA LEU A 155 29.13 0.73 12.14
C LEU A 155 27.96 1.64 11.80
N MET A 156 27.83 1.97 10.52
CA MET A 156 26.75 2.80 9.98
C MET A 156 26.12 2.11 8.76
N SER A 157 24.81 2.29 8.58
CA SER A 157 24.09 1.79 7.41
C SER A 157 24.54 2.47 6.12
N GLU A 158 24.43 1.79 4.98
CA GLU A 158 24.82 2.31 3.67
C GLU A 158 24.00 3.55 3.29
N SER A 159 22.70 3.52 3.54
CA SER A 159 21.80 4.66 3.33
C SER A 159 22.20 5.89 4.16
N GLN A 160 22.60 5.70 5.42
CA GLN A 160 23.03 6.79 6.28
C GLN A 160 24.41 7.33 5.88
N HIS A 161 25.34 6.46 5.47
CA HIS A 161 26.66 6.87 4.97
C HIS A 161 26.55 7.78 3.74
N GLN A 162 25.65 7.44 2.81
CA GLN A 162 25.37 8.26 1.63
C GLN A 162 24.78 9.63 1.97
N ARG A 163 23.90 9.70 2.98
CA ARG A 163 23.30 10.97 3.43
C ARG A 163 24.31 11.89 4.09
N THR A 164 25.27 11.32 4.80
CA THR A 164 26.29 12.06 5.56
C THR A 164 27.53 12.37 4.72
N GLY A 165 27.47 12.26 3.40
CA GLY A 165 28.55 12.69 2.50
C GLY A 165 29.70 11.68 2.34
N ASN A 166 29.47 10.40 2.63
CA ASN A 166 30.44 9.30 2.47
C ASN A 166 31.76 9.48 3.23
N HIS A 167 31.73 10.13 4.40
CA HIS A 167 32.92 10.27 5.24
C HIS A 167 33.41 8.91 5.74
N THR A 168 34.69 8.59 5.53
CA THR A 168 35.34 7.38 6.05
C THR A 168 35.82 7.53 7.49
N ILE A 169 36.01 8.76 7.95
CA ILE A 169 36.41 9.11 9.31
C ILE A 169 35.47 10.23 9.77
N MET A 170 34.93 10.08 10.97
CA MET A 170 34.07 11.06 11.65
C MET A 170 34.67 11.37 13.02
N THR A 171 34.47 12.56 13.56
CA THR A 171 35.05 12.90 14.88
C THR A 171 33.93 13.07 15.88
N LEU A 172 33.72 12.05 16.69
CA LEU A 172 32.63 12.01 17.67
C LEU A 172 33.17 12.44 19.03
N ASP A 173 32.65 13.55 19.57
CA ASP A 173 33.08 14.15 20.85
C ASP A 173 34.63 14.17 21.02
N ASP A 174 35.31 14.79 20.05
CA ASP A 174 36.78 14.94 19.97
C ASP A 174 37.59 13.65 19.75
N ILE A 175 36.94 12.53 19.40
CA ILE A 175 37.60 11.26 19.08
C ILE A 175 37.46 10.95 17.58
N GLU A 176 38.58 10.84 16.88
CA GLU A 176 38.60 10.34 15.50
C GLU A 176 38.12 8.88 15.46
N THR A 177 37.03 8.66 14.74
CA THR A 177 36.36 7.37 14.62
C THR A 177 36.28 6.94 13.16
N LYS A 178 36.69 5.70 12.91
CA LYS A 178 36.60 5.10 11.57
C LYS A 178 35.18 4.60 11.33
N VAL A 179 34.60 5.00 10.21
CA VAL A 179 33.26 4.59 9.80
C VAL A 179 33.37 3.32 8.95
N VAL A 180 32.74 2.24 9.40
CA VAL A 180 32.54 1.01 8.65
C VAL A 180 31.10 0.94 8.18
N VAL A 181 30.94 0.84 6.87
CA VAL A 181 29.62 0.74 6.26
C VAL A 181 29.17 -0.71 6.32
N VAL A 182 27.97 -0.93 6.86
CA VAL A 182 27.27 -2.21 6.81
C VAL A 182 26.07 -2.12 5.88
N PRO A 183 25.67 -3.23 5.22
CA PRO A 183 24.47 -3.26 4.40
C PRO A 183 23.23 -2.81 5.19
N ASP A 184 22.28 -2.14 4.54
CA ASP A 184 21.02 -1.71 5.16
C ASP A 184 20.20 -2.89 5.73
N GLU A 185 20.49 -4.12 5.30
CA GLU A 185 20.00 -5.39 5.88
C GLU A 185 20.31 -5.52 7.38
N TRP A 186 21.31 -4.81 7.89
CA TRP A 186 21.61 -4.77 9.32
C TRP A 186 20.57 -3.99 10.12
N GLN A 187 19.75 -3.17 9.45
CA GLN A 187 18.62 -2.42 10.01
C GLN A 187 19.04 -1.48 11.16
N LEU A 188 20.21 -0.86 11.02
CA LEU A 188 20.70 0.13 12.00
C LEU A 188 19.90 1.46 11.94
N GLY A 189 19.20 1.72 10.82
CA GLY A 189 18.50 2.98 10.59
C GLY A 189 19.47 4.16 10.63
N SER A 190 19.14 5.18 11.43
CA SER A 190 19.99 6.35 11.68
C SER A 190 20.93 6.20 12.89
N ARG A 191 20.93 5.04 13.56
CA ARG A 191 21.79 4.80 14.72
C ARG A 191 23.17 4.32 14.27
N MET A 192 24.16 4.72 15.05
CA MET A 192 25.53 4.25 14.94
C MET A 192 25.77 3.14 15.95
N LEU A 193 26.16 1.95 15.47
CA LEU A 193 26.47 0.80 16.32
C LEU A 193 27.99 0.72 16.55
N MET A 194 28.43 0.49 17.77
CA MET A 194 29.86 0.38 18.08
C MET A 194 30.10 -0.64 19.19
N ASP A 195 31.36 -0.98 19.42
CA ASP A 195 31.73 -1.81 20.56
C ASP A 195 31.33 -1.14 21.88
N ILE A 196 30.90 -1.96 22.84
CA ILE A 196 30.43 -1.45 24.13
C ILE A 196 31.52 -0.72 24.93
N GLY A 197 32.78 -1.20 24.88
CA GLY A 197 33.89 -0.55 25.57
C GLY A 197 34.19 0.82 24.96
N PHE A 198 34.17 0.90 23.63
CA PHE A 198 34.34 2.17 22.93
C PHE A 198 33.18 3.15 23.23
N ALA A 199 31.94 2.68 23.19
CA ALA A 199 30.77 3.51 23.50
C ALA A 199 30.77 4.04 24.94
N GLN A 200 31.15 3.20 25.92
CA GLN A 200 31.24 3.62 27.32
C GLN A 200 32.29 4.72 27.50
N ARG A 201 33.44 4.59 26.83
CA ARG A 201 34.49 5.62 26.85
C ARG A 201 34.02 6.91 26.20
N LEU A 202 33.40 6.82 25.03
CA LEU A 202 32.88 7.95 24.27
C LEU A 202 31.79 8.71 25.05
N LEU A 203 30.93 8.00 25.80
CA LEU A 203 29.88 8.61 26.62
C LEU A 203 30.31 9.02 28.03
N GLY A 204 31.56 8.77 28.43
CA GLY A 204 32.04 8.99 29.79
C GLY A 204 31.32 8.13 30.85
N LYS A 205 30.91 6.91 30.48
CA LYS A 205 30.07 6.00 31.27
C LYS A 205 30.69 4.61 31.39
N GLU A 206 31.91 4.56 31.90
CA GLU A 206 32.60 3.29 32.16
C GLU A 206 31.81 2.40 33.14
N GLN A 207 31.73 1.11 32.84
CA GLN A 207 31.03 0.09 33.65
C GLN A 207 29.54 0.34 33.89
N LYS A 208 28.94 1.18 33.05
CA LYS A 208 27.51 1.54 33.11
C LYS A 208 26.82 1.06 31.84
N LEU A 209 25.63 0.50 32.02
CA LEU A 209 24.76 0.02 30.95
C LEU A 209 23.43 0.76 31.01
N SER A 210 22.83 1.05 29.85
CA SER A 210 21.46 1.59 29.81
C SER A 210 20.46 0.50 30.17
N TYR A 211 20.61 -0.68 29.57
CA TYR A 211 19.76 -1.85 29.81
C TYR A 211 20.47 -3.13 29.34
N VAL A 212 19.96 -4.29 29.75
CA VAL A 212 20.37 -5.60 29.21
C VAL A 212 19.18 -6.20 28.48
N ALA A 213 19.34 -6.46 27.19
CA ALA A 213 18.34 -7.11 26.35
C ALA A 213 18.45 -8.62 26.50
N VAL A 214 17.33 -9.30 26.76
CA VAL A 214 17.27 -10.75 26.93
C VAL A 214 16.30 -11.35 25.91
N PHE A 215 16.78 -12.30 25.12
CA PHE A 215 16.03 -12.93 24.03
C PHE A 215 15.31 -14.20 24.47
N ASP A 216 15.84 -14.88 25.49
CA ASP A 216 15.20 -16.03 26.09
C ASP A 216 14.38 -15.64 27.33
N SER A 217 13.09 -15.91 27.28
CA SER A 217 12.16 -15.67 28.39
C SER A 217 11.91 -16.92 29.23
N SER A 218 12.68 -17.99 29.05
CA SER A 218 12.51 -19.24 29.79
C SER A 218 12.92 -19.08 31.27
N ASN A 219 12.05 -19.51 32.19
CA ASN A 219 12.22 -19.45 33.64
C ASN A 219 12.51 -18.05 34.24
N PRO A 220 11.56 -17.08 34.15
CA PRO A 220 11.76 -15.72 34.64
C PRO A 220 12.07 -15.64 36.14
N GLU A 221 11.49 -16.54 36.96
CA GLU A 221 11.68 -16.58 38.41
C GLU A 221 13.16 -16.77 38.81
N ARG A 222 13.92 -17.57 38.04
CA ARG A 222 15.35 -17.81 38.30
C ARG A 222 16.16 -16.53 38.16
N TRP A 223 15.86 -15.75 37.12
CA TRP A 223 16.60 -14.52 36.80
C TRP A 223 16.19 -13.36 37.71
N GLN A 224 14.92 -13.31 38.11
CA GLN A 224 14.40 -12.31 39.04
C GLN A 224 15.15 -12.32 40.38
N ASN A 225 15.52 -13.49 40.90
CA ASN A 225 16.30 -13.60 42.15
C ASN A 225 17.72 -13.04 42.04
N ILE A 226 18.35 -13.12 40.86
CA ILE A 226 19.71 -12.62 40.64
C ILE A 226 19.71 -11.11 40.39
N ILE A 227 18.62 -10.62 39.80
CA ILE A 227 18.40 -9.20 39.47
C ILE A 227 17.87 -8.43 40.67
N ALA A 228 17.26 -9.12 41.64
CA ALA A 228 16.74 -8.55 42.87
C ALA A 228 17.74 -7.54 43.46
N ASP A 229 17.23 -6.35 43.76
CA ASP A 229 17.94 -5.16 44.26
C ASP A 229 18.86 -4.40 43.26
N LYS A 230 19.20 -4.99 42.11
CA LYS A 230 20.13 -4.39 41.12
C LYS A 230 19.45 -3.85 39.86
N GLY A 231 18.23 -4.29 39.57
CA GLY A 231 17.44 -3.83 38.42
C GLY A 231 16.02 -4.37 38.42
N GLN A 232 15.31 -4.16 37.31
CA GLN A 232 13.95 -4.63 37.10
C GLN A 232 13.86 -5.46 35.82
N TRP A 233 13.24 -6.62 35.91
CA TRP A 233 12.91 -7.48 34.78
C TRP A 233 11.56 -7.06 34.20
N ILE A 234 11.57 -6.48 33.00
CA ILE A 234 10.37 -6.00 32.32
C ILE A 234 10.21 -6.75 31.01
N SER A 235 9.03 -7.34 30.79
CA SER A 235 8.68 -7.90 29.49
C SER A 235 8.68 -6.79 28.44
N ASN A 236 9.41 -6.99 27.35
CA ASN A 236 9.47 -6.02 26.28
C ASN A 236 8.16 -6.04 25.50
N THR A 237 7.25 -5.13 25.81
CA THR A 237 6.00 -4.94 25.06
C THR A 237 6.18 -3.96 23.90
N GLN A 238 7.33 -3.30 23.73
CA GLN A 238 7.53 -2.33 22.65
C GLN A 238 7.37 -2.97 21.26
N SER A 239 7.84 -4.20 21.06
CA SER A 239 7.65 -4.90 19.78
C SER A 239 6.17 -5.24 19.50
N THR A 240 5.41 -5.59 20.55
CA THR A 240 3.98 -5.93 20.44
C THR A 240 3.08 -4.69 20.29
N ASP A 241 3.35 -3.62 21.06
CA ASP A 241 2.57 -2.37 21.01
C ASP A 241 2.86 -1.58 19.73
N LEU A 242 4.12 -1.50 19.28
CA LEU A 242 4.43 -0.90 17.97
C LEU A 242 3.90 -1.78 16.83
N GLY A 243 3.94 -3.11 16.95
CA GLY A 243 3.36 -4.02 15.97
C GLY A 243 1.86 -3.79 15.78
N ALA A 244 1.10 -3.75 16.88
CA ALA A 244 -0.35 -3.51 16.84
C ALA A 244 -0.73 -2.11 16.33
N LEU A 245 0.04 -1.07 16.70
CA LEU A 245 -0.15 0.29 16.20
C LEU A 245 0.16 0.38 14.69
N THR A 246 1.23 -0.28 14.26
CA THR A 246 1.68 -0.34 12.85
C THR A 246 0.71 -1.14 11.99
N ASP A 247 0.18 -2.25 12.50
CA ASP A 247 -0.83 -3.06 11.83
C ASP A 247 -2.12 -2.29 11.59
N SER A 248 -2.56 -1.49 12.57
CA SER A 248 -3.74 -0.62 12.45
C SER A 248 -3.54 0.47 11.40
N PHE A 249 -2.34 1.08 11.36
CA PHE A 249 -1.98 2.04 10.33
C PHE A 249 -1.89 1.39 8.94
N HIS A 250 -1.26 0.22 8.84
CA HIS A 250 -1.21 -0.56 7.61
C HIS A 250 -2.60 -0.94 7.10
N LEU A 251 -3.51 -1.30 7.99
CA LEU A 251 -4.89 -1.58 7.68
C LEU A 251 -5.59 -0.32 7.14
N ASN A 252 -5.40 0.84 7.78
CA ASN A 252 -5.94 2.11 7.30
C ASN A 252 -5.39 2.49 5.90
N LEU A 253 -4.07 2.40 5.68
CA LEU A 253 -3.47 2.66 4.37
C LEU A 253 -3.98 1.68 3.30
N THR A 254 -4.20 0.43 3.68
CA THR A 254 -4.75 -0.59 2.78
C THR A 254 -6.21 -0.26 2.44
N ALA A 255 -7.01 0.19 3.41
CA ALA A 255 -8.38 0.63 3.19
C ALA A 255 -8.44 1.87 2.27
N MET A 256 -7.58 2.87 2.48
CA MET A 256 -7.48 4.03 1.59
C MET A 256 -7.06 3.63 0.17
N SER A 257 -6.12 2.68 0.02
CA SER A 257 -5.72 2.14 -1.29
C SER A 257 -6.90 1.48 -2.00
N LEU A 258 -7.68 0.67 -1.28
CA LEU A 258 -8.85 0.00 -1.82
C LEU A 258 -9.94 1.01 -2.24
N LEU A 259 -10.18 2.04 -1.44
CA LEU A 259 -11.14 3.10 -1.76
C LEU A 259 -10.71 3.88 -3.01
N ALA A 260 -9.45 4.31 -3.07
CA ALA A 260 -8.89 4.98 -4.24
C ALA A 260 -8.97 4.10 -5.50
N PHE A 261 -8.77 2.78 -5.34
CA PHE A 261 -8.97 1.80 -6.39
C PHE A 261 -10.43 1.78 -6.89
N VAL A 262 -11.41 1.67 -6.00
CA VAL A 262 -12.84 1.64 -6.38
C VAL A 262 -13.24 2.94 -7.09
N VAL A 263 -12.78 4.08 -6.60
CA VAL A 263 -13.03 5.40 -7.22
C VAL A 263 -12.38 5.49 -8.60
N GLY A 264 -11.11 5.08 -8.74
CA GLY A 264 -10.43 5.06 -10.03
C GLY A 264 -11.12 4.15 -11.04
N LEU A 265 -11.55 2.96 -10.62
CA LEU A 265 -12.30 2.02 -11.44
C LEU A 265 -13.61 2.64 -11.93
N PHE A 266 -14.33 3.35 -11.06
CA PHE A 266 -15.58 4.03 -11.38
C PHE A 266 -15.39 5.15 -12.42
N ILE A 267 -14.32 5.94 -12.29
CA ILE A 267 -13.98 7.00 -13.26
C ILE A 267 -13.70 6.39 -14.64
N ALA A 268 -12.87 5.35 -14.70
CA ALA A 268 -12.54 4.67 -15.95
C ALA A 268 -13.78 4.03 -16.60
N TYR A 269 -14.59 3.32 -15.81
CA TYR A 269 -15.83 2.69 -16.27
C TYR A 269 -16.79 3.72 -16.87
N ASN A 270 -17.04 4.84 -16.19
CA ASN A 270 -17.96 5.86 -16.68
C ASN A 270 -17.45 6.57 -17.95
N GLY A 271 -16.15 6.85 -18.03
CA GLY A 271 -15.55 7.44 -19.22
C GLY A 271 -15.75 6.56 -20.46
N VAL A 272 -15.56 5.24 -20.29
CA VAL A 272 -15.75 4.25 -21.35
C VAL A 272 -17.24 4.08 -21.69
N LYS A 273 -18.09 3.90 -20.67
CA LYS A 273 -19.56 3.78 -20.81
C LYS A 273 -20.13 4.95 -21.62
N TYR A 274 -19.82 6.18 -21.22
CA TYR A 274 -20.33 7.38 -21.88
C TYR A 274 -19.89 7.48 -23.35
N SER A 275 -18.62 7.16 -23.63
CA SER A 275 -18.13 7.13 -25.00
C SER A 275 -18.87 6.09 -25.86
N LEU A 276 -19.08 4.88 -25.34
CA LEU A 276 -19.79 3.82 -26.04
C LEU A 276 -21.26 4.18 -26.30
N LEU A 277 -21.91 4.85 -25.34
CA LEU A 277 -23.27 5.37 -25.50
C LEU A 277 -23.38 6.36 -26.66
N LYS A 278 -22.43 7.31 -26.78
CA LYS A 278 -22.44 8.30 -27.86
C LYS A 278 -22.15 7.69 -29.24
N ARG A 279 -21.36 6.61 -29.29
CA ARG A 279 -21.02 5.88 -30.53
C ARG A 279 -22.07 4.88 -30.97
N ASN A 280 -23.11 4.66 -30.19
CA ASN A 280 -24.16 3.69 -30.48
C ASN A 280 -24.70 3.81 -31.92
N ARG A 281 -25.06 5.03 -32.34
CA ARG A 281 -25.64 5.26 -33.68
C ARG A 281 -24.71 4.76 -34.79
N LEU A 282 -23.40 5.02 -34.66
CA LEU A 282 -22.40 4.55 -35.62
C LEU A 282 -22.26 3.04 -35.62
N LEU A 283 -22.27 2.40 -34.44
CA LEU A 283 -22.17 0.94 -34.35
C LEU A 283 -23.35 0.25 -35.04
N VAL A 284 -24.57 0.78 -34.89
CA VAL A 284 -25.78 0.26 -35.56
C VAL A 284 -25.71 0.49 -37.08
N GLN A 285 -25.31 1.68 -37.53
CA GLN A 285 -25.19 1.99 -38.97
C GLN A 285 -24.22 1.06 -39.69
N VAL A 286 -23.09 0.73 -39.04
CA VAL A 286 -22.07 -0.17 -39.60
C VAL A 286 -22.56 -1.61 -39.67
N GLN A 287 -23.36 -2.05 -38.69
CA GLN A 287 -24.00 -3.37 -38.73
C GLN A 287 -25.08 -3.43 -39.82
N GLN A 288 -25.88 -2.38 -40.00
CA GLN A 288 -26.86 -2.26 -41.08
C GLN A 288 -26.19 -2.28 -42.47
N ALA A 289 -24.98 -1.72 -42.59
CA ALA A 289 -24.17 -1.79 -43.80
C ALA A 289 -23.58 -3.20 -44.09
N GLY A 290 -23.84 -4.20 -43.24
CA GLY A 290 -23.47 -5.60 -43.46
C GLY A 290 -22.20 -6.06 -42.76
N MET A 291 -21.60 -5.27 -41.86
CA MET A 291 -20.52 -5.76 -41.00
C MET A 291 -21.03 -6.73 -39.94
N THR A 292 -20.27 -7.80 -39.69
CA THR A 292 -20.64 -8.77 -38.65
C THR A 292 -20.48 -8.16 -37.24
N PRO A 293 -21.39 -8.45 -36.29
CA PRO A 293 -21.29 -7.96 -34.92
C PRO A 293 -19.98 -8.35 -34.23
N LYS A 294 -19.46 -9.56 -34.53
CA LYS A 294 -18.18 -10.05 -34.01
C LYS A 294 -16.99 -9.21 -34.48
N ALA A 295 -16.98 -8.79 -35.74
CA ALA A 295 -15.91 -7.93 -36.27
C ALA A 295 -15.92 -6.54 -35.63
N VAL A 296 -17.12 -5.98 -35.42
CA VAL A 296 -17.30 -4.69 -34.73
C VAL A 296 -16.82 -4.77 -33.27
N PHE A 297 -17.18 -5.85 -32.55
CA PHE A 297 -16.72 -6.08 -31.17
C PHE A 297 -15.21 -6.21 -31.06
N VAL A 298 -14.60 -7.05 -31.89
CA VAL A 298 -13.14 -7.24 -31.88
C VAL A 298 -12.42 -5.94 -32.24
N GLY A 299 -12.93 -5.17 -33.21
CA GLY A 299 -12.39 -3.86 -33.54
C GLY A 299 -12.45 -2.89 -32.36
N LEU A 300 -13.57 -2.84 -31.65
CA LEU A 300 -13.78 -1.99 -30.48
C LEU A 300 -12.87 -2.41 -29.31
N LEU A 301 -12.70 -3.71 -29.10
CA LEU A 301 -11.85 -4.26 -28.04
C LEU A 301 -10.37 -3.92 -28.30
N ILE A 302 -9.91 -4.04 -29.55
CA ILE A 302 -8.55 -3.65 -29.95
C ILE A 302 -8.34 -2.14 -29.75
N GLU A 303 -9.32 -1.32 -30.14
CA GLU A 303 -9.27 0.13 -29.97
C GLU A 303 -9.16 0.54 -28.49
N LEU A 304 -10.02 -0.03 -27.64
CA LEU A 304 -9.99 0.22 -26.20
C LEU A 304 -8.69 -0.26 -25.57
N LEU A 305 -8.15 -1.41 -25.99
CA LEU A 305 -6.84 -1.89 -25.52
C LEU A 305 -5.72 -0.89 -25.81
N VAL A 306 -5.70 -0.31 -27.02
CA VAL A 306 -4.70 0.71 -27.39
C VAL A 306 -4.86 1.96 -26.53
N LEU A 307 -6.09 2.45 -26.35
CA LEU A 307 -6.36 3.62 -25.51
C LEU A 307 -6.01 3.38 -24.03
N VAL A 308 -6.30 2.19 -23.50
CA VAL A 308 -5.94 1.79 -22.14
C VAL A 308 -4.43 1.72 -21.99
N PHE A 309 -3.71 1.13 -22.95
CA PHE A 309 -2.26 1.04 -22.89
C PHE A 309 -1.61 2.42 -22.85
N ILE A 310 -2.06 3.34 -23.73
CA ILE A 310 -1.56 4.72 -23.77
C ILE A 310 -1.93 5.45 -22.47
N GLY A 311 -3.21 5.40 -22.07
CA GLY A 311 -3.70 6.08 -20.88
C GLY A 311 -3.06 5.57 -19.60
N ALA A 312 -2.83 4.27 -19.47
CA ALA A 312 -2.15 3.66 -18.32
C ALA A 312 -0.67 4.02 -18.27
N SER A 313 0.01 4.07 -19.42
CA SER A 313 1.41 4.50 -19.47
C SER A 313 1.57 5.96 -19.06
N VAL A 314 0.75 6.86 -19.61
CA VAL A 314 0.78 8.29 -19.26
C VAL A 314 0.34 8.51 -17.81
N GLY A 315 -0.75 7.87 -17.38
CA GLY A 315 -1.25 7.96 -16.02
C GLY A 315 -0.27 7.42 -14.98
N PHE A 316 0.48 6.36 -15.32
CA PHE A 316 1.52 5.83 -14.43
C PHE A 316 2.65 6.84 -14.22
N VAL A 317 3.14 7.46 -15.30
CA VAL A 317 4.17 8.51 -15.22
C VAL A 317 3.67 9.68 -14.39
N LEU A 318 2.44 10.15 -14.64
CA LEU A 318 1.83 11.25 -13.87
C LEU A 318 1.60 10.87 -12.41
N GLY A 319 1.18 9.64 -12.11
CA GLY A 319 0.97 9.15 -10.74
C GLY A 319 2.27 9.06 -9.95
N MET A 320 3.34 8.57 -10.56
CA MET A 320 4.68 8.56 -9.97
C MET A 320 5.20 9.98 -9.72
N GLN A 321 5.00 10.89 -10.67
CA GLN A 321 5.39 12.30 -10.53
C GLN A 321 4.62 12.98 -9.39
N LEU A 322 3.31 12.74 -9.32
CA LEU A 322 2.45 13.27 -8.26
C LEU A 322 2.87 12.73 -6.88
N SER A 323 3.23 11.44 -6.80
CA SER A 323 3.78 10.85 -5.57
C SER A 323 5.09 11.51 -5.16
N HIS A 324 5.98 11.84 -6.11
CA HIS A 324 7.23 12.54 -5.82
C HIS A 324 6.99 13.95 -5.29
N TRP A 325 6.00 14.67 -5.82
CA TRP A 325 5.64 16.00 -5.34
C TRP A 325 4.99 16.01 -3.97
N LEU A 326 4.19 14.98 -3.65
CA LEU A 326 3.56 14.85 -2.33
C LEU A 326 4.51 14.28 -1.27
N HIS A 327 5.58 13.61 -1.68
CA HIS A 327 6.54 12.97 -0.79
C HIS A 327 7.12 13.90 0.30
N PRO A 328 7.61 15.11 -0.02
CA PRO A 328 8.23 15.99 0.98
C PRO A 328 7.22 16.48 2.03
N THR A 329 6.00 16.81 1.59
CA THR A 329 4.95 17.34 2.48
C THR A 329 4.43 16.27 3.43
N VAL A 330 4.27 15.04 2.96
CA VAL A 330 3.85 13.89 3.80
C VAL A 330 5.01 13.40 4.67
N ALA A 331 6.24 13.51 4.18
CA ALA A 331 7.42 13.15 4.96
C ALA A 331 7.62 14.05 6.16
N LEU A 332 7.47 15.37 5.99
CA LEU A 332 7.58 16.30 7.10
C LEU A 332 6.53 16.06 8.19
N THR A 333 5.30 15.70 7.83
CA THR A 333 4.25 15.42 8.83
C THR A 333 4.46 14.08 9.54
N LEU A 334 4.91 13.05 8.82
CA LEU A 334 5.24 11.75 9.43
C LEU A 334 6.52 11.80 10.27
N GLU A 335 7.52 12.58 9.85
CA GLU A 335 8.74 12.81 10.61
C GLU A 335 8.44 13.59 11.91
N GLN A 336 7.60 14.63 11.85
CA GLN A 336 7.21 15.42 13.03
C GLN A 336 6.34 14.63 14.02
N LEU A 337 5.48 13.73 13.54
CA LEU A 337 4.55 13.00 14.40
C LEU A 337 5.11 11.64 14.86
N TYR A 338 6.04 11.04 14.10
CA TYR A 338 6.52 9.67 14.34
C TYR A 338 8.05 9.47 14.19
N GLY A 339 8.83 10.49 13.82
CA GLY A 339 10.31 10.43 13.81
C GLY A 339 10.95 9.58 12.72
N ALA A 340 10.21 9.18 11.68
CA ALA A 340 10.70 8.34 10.59
C ALA A 340 10.98 9.18 9.32
N THR A 341 12.19 9.04 8.73
CA THR A 341 12.55 9.71 7.48
C THR A 341 12.24 8.82 6.28
N LEU A 342 11.49 9.32 5.29
CA LEU A 342 11.14 8.54 4.09
C LEU A 342 12.25 8.58 3.03
N LEU A 343 12.61 7.41 2.50
CA LEU A 343 13.52 7.27 1.37
C LEU A 343 12.84 7.55 0.02
N PRO A 344 13.59 7.99 -1.00
CA PRO A 344 13.05 8.18 -2.35
C PRO A 344 12.48 6.88 -2.93
N GLY A 345 11.29 6.98 -3.53
CA GLY A 345 10.53 5.83 -4.01
C GLY A 345 11.24 5.06 -5.14
N THR A 346 11.37 3.75 -4.98
CA THR A 346 11.88 2.86 -6.03
C THR A 346 10.82 2.58 -7.10
N TRP A 347 11.22 2.61 -8.38
CA TRP A 347 10.36 2.29 -9.50
C TRP A 347 9.98 0.81 -9.50
N GLN A 348 8.72 0.48 -9.22
CA GLN A 348 8.23 -0.90 -9.26
C GLN A 348 7.41 -1.15 -10.53
N TRP A 349 7.97 -1.93 -11.47
CA TRP A 349 7.27 -2.37 -12.68
C TRP A 349 5.97 -3.14 -12.39
N LEU A 350 5.87 -3.77 -11.22
CA LEU A 350 4.69 -4.50 -10.80
C LEU A 350 3.46 -3.59 -10.67
N TRP A 351 3.62 -2.32 -10.27
CA TRP A 351 2.50 -1.39 -10.13
C TRP A 351 1.93 -0.96 -11.48
N TRP A 352 2.81 -0.77 -12.47
CA TRP A 352 2.38 -0.50 -13.83
C TRP A 352 1.57 -1.68 -14.37
N ALA A 353 2.05 -2.92 -14.17
CA ALA A 353 1.32 -4.12 -14.57
C ALA A 353 -0.04 -4.26 -13.86
N GLN A 354 -0.11 -3.97 -12.56
CA GLN A 354 -1.36 -3.99 -11.80
C GLN A 354 -2.35 -2.93 -12.30
N ALA A 355 -1.89 -1.69 -12.48
CA ALA A 355 -2.74 -0.60 -12.99
C ALA A 355 -3.27 -0.89 -14.41
N LEU A 356 -2.42 -1.45 -15.27
CA LEU A 356 -2.78 -1.86 -16.62
C LEU A 356 -3.80 -3.01 -16.60
N LEU A 357 -3.53 -4.08 -15.86
CA LEU A 357 -4.44 -5.24 -15.78
C LEU A 357 -5.83 -4.82 -15.28
N LEU A 358 -5.85 -3.93 -14.30
CA LEU A 358 -7.05 -3.43 -13.65
C LEU A 358 -7.88 -2.53 -14.55
N THR A 359 -7.25 -1.58 -15.23
CA THR A 359 -7.94 -0.74 -16.23
C THR A 359 -8.41 -1.55 -17.44
N LEU A 360 -7.67 -2.60 -17.81
CA LEU A 360 -8.07 -3.55 -18.84
C LEU A 360 -9.30 -4.36 -18.39
N ALA A 361 -9.33 -4.85 -17.14
CA ALA A 361 -10.50 -5.53 -16.58
C ALA A 361 -11.74 -4.61 -16.57
N ALA A 362 -11.58 -3.36 -16.14
CA ALA A 362 -12.65 -2.35 -16.14
C ALA A 362 -13.25 -2.12 -17.53
N THR A 363 -12.38 -1.95 -18.52
CA THR A 363 -12.77 -1.72 -19.91
C THR A 363 -13.39 -2.94 -20.55
N LEU A 364 -12.90 -4.14 -20.25
CA LEU A 364 -13.50 -5.41 -20.66
C LEU A 364 -14.93 -5.55 -20.12
N VAL A 365 -15.15 -5.28 -18.83
CA VAL A 365 -16.48 -5.33 -18.22
C VAL A 365 -17.43 -4.32 -18.88
N ALA A 366 -16.99 -3.06 -19.03
CA ALA A 366 -17.79 -2.03 -19.71
C ALA A 366 -18.12 -2.41 -21.16
N CYS A 367 -17.15 -2.93 -21.90
CA CYS A 367 -17.32 -3.35 -23.29
C CYS A 367 -18.25 -4.56 -23.41
N TRP A 368 -18.11 -5.55 -22.52
CA TRP A 368 -18.95 -6.75 -22.49
C TRP A 368 -20.42 -6.39 -22.22
N GLN A 369 -20.66 -5.56 -21.21
CA GLN A 369 -21.99 -5.09 -20.81
C GLN A 369 -22.70 -4.35 -21.95
N HIS A 370 -22.00 -3.42 -22.60
CA HIS A 370 -22.54 -2.72 -23.77
C HIS A 370 -22.76 -3.65 -24.97
N PHE A 371 -21.89 -4.63 -25.20
CA PHE A 371 -22.03 -5.54 -26.33
C PHE A 371 -23.16 -6.55 -26.16
N LYS A 372 -23.35 -7.07 -24.93
CA LYS A 372 -24.47 -7.97 -24.59
C LYS A 372 -25.82 -7.30 -24.87
N GLN A 373 -25.98 -6.03 -24.50
CA GLN A 373 -27.19 -5.26 -24.83
C GLN A 373 -27.41 -5.11 -26.35
N ARG A 374 -26.35 -5.10 -27.16
CA ARG A 374 -26.46 -4.88 -28.61
C ARG A 374 -26.75 -6.14 -29.41
N ILE A 375 -26.26 -7.31 -29.00
CA ILE A 375 -26.62 -8.57 -29.67
C ILE A 375 -28.14 -8.79 -29.62
N ASN A 376 -28.78 -8.33 -28.55
CA ASN A 376 -30.21 -8.54 -28.31
C ASN A 376 -31.08 -7.42 -28.86
N GLN A 377 -30.51 -6.34 -29.41
CA GLN A 377 -31.31 -5.24 -29.95
C GLN A 377 -31.68 -5.47 -31.42
N PRO A 378 -32.96 -5.22 -31.78
CA PRO A 378 -33.38 -5.36 -33.17
C PRO A 378 -32.71 -4.30 -34.04
N LEU A 379 -32.18 -4.73 -35.20
CA LEU A 379 -31.49 -3.87 -36.18
C LEU A 379 -32.38 -2.75 -36.75
N SER A 380 -33.70 -2.81 -36.50
CA SER A 380 -34.69 -1.80 -36.86
C SER A 380 -34.73 -0.60 -35.90
N SER A 381 -34.04 -0.65 -34.76
CA SER A 381 -34.01 0.47 -33.81
C SER A 381 -33.26 1.66 -34.43
N HIS A 382 -34.00 2.57 -35.06
CA HIS A 382 -33.49 3.88 -35.43
C HIS A 382 -33.19 4.66 -34.15
N GLY A 383 -32.06 5.35 -34.09
CA GLY A 383 -31.52 5.99 -32.88
C GLY A 383 -32.30 7.23 -32.39
N GLY A 384 -33.63 7.16 -32.33
CA GLY A 384 -34.51 8.20 -31.80
C GLY A 384 -35.43 7.64 -30.71
N PHE A 385 -35.30 8.20 -29.50
CA PHE A 385 -36.24 8.41 -28.38
C PHE A 385 -37.36 7.40 -28.01
N TYR A 386 -37.62 6.33 -28.76
CA TYR A 386 -38.70 5.37 -28.53
C TYR A 386 -38.16 3.94 -28.36
N GLN A 387 -37.06 3.80 -27.64
CA GLN A 387 -36.68 2.49 -27.11
C GLN A 387 -37.33 2.39 -25.74
N ALA A 388 -38.36 1.55 -25.61
CA ALA A 388 -38.83 1.12 -24.30
C ALA A 388 -37.58 0.61 -23.57
N PRO A 389 -37.19 1.22 -22.45
CA PRO A 389 -35.99 0.80 -21.76
C PRO A 389 -36.18 -0.68 -21.41
N GLU A 390 -35.16 -1.48 -21.72
CA GLU A 390 -35.17 -2.92 -21.44
C GLU A 390 -35.59 -3.06 -19.97
N SER A 391 -36.63 -3.84 -19.69
CA SER A 391 -37.09 -4.05 -18.32
C SER A 391 -35.99 -4.79 -17.58
N ALA A 392 -35.01 -4.02 -17.06
CA ALA A 392 -34.08 -4.51 -16.07
C ALA A 392 -34.97 -5.10 -14.99
N ASN A 393 -34.82 -6.40 -14.73
CA ASN A 393 -35.68 -7.09 -13.79
C ASN A 393 -35.35 -6.53 -12.39
N GLU A 394 -36.00 -5.44 -12.00
CA GLU A 394 -35.71 -4.66 -10.78
C GLU A 394 -35.77 -5.56 -9.55
N ASN A 395 -36.65 -6.57 -9.61
CA ASN A 395 -36.75 -7.62 -8.60
C ASN A 395 -35.51 -8.52 -8.55
N GLN A 396 -34.90 -8.85 -9.69
CA GLN A 396 -33.68 -9.65 -9.73
C GLN A 396 -32.47 -8.88 -9.17
N LEU A 397 -32.33 -7.60 -9.52
CA LEU A 397 -31.27 -6.75 -8.95
C LEU A 397 -31.45 -6.58 -7.43
N PHE A 398 -32.68 -6.41 -6.96
CA PHE A 398 -32.99 -6.37 -5.54
C PHE A 398 -32.67 -7.69 -4.83
N ILE A 399 -33.02 -8.84 -5.42
CA ILE A 399 -32.70 -10.16 -4.86
C ILE A 399 -31.18 -10.37 -4.83
N VAL A 400 -30.46 -9.99 -5.88
CA VAL A 400 -28.98 -10.09 -5.92
C VAL A 400 -28.36 -9.20 -4.84
N GLY A 401 -28.84 -7.96 -4.67
CA GLY A 401 -28.43 -7.10 -3.56
C GLY A 401 -28.74 -7.72 -2.19
N LEU A 402 -29.93 -8.31 -2.01
CA LEU A 402 -30.31 -8.97 -0.76
C LEU A 402 -29.44 -10.19 -0.45
N VAL A 403 -29.09 -10.99 -1.46
CA VAL A 403 -28.15 -12.11 -1.28
C VAL A 403 -26.75 -11.60 -0.95
N LEU A 404 -26.27 -10.55 -1.61
CA LEU A 404 -24.96 -9.94 -1.37
C LEU A 404 -24.85 -9.34 0.04
N THR A 405 -25.87 -8.63 0.53
CA THR A 405 -25.88 -8.13 1.92
C THR A 405 -25.92 -9.25 2.93
N LEU A 406 -26.73 -10.29 2.72
CA LEU A 406 -26.80 -11.42 3.63
C LEU A 406 -25.45 -12.16 3.69
N ALA A 407 -24.83 -12.39 2.53
CA ALA A 407 -23.49 -12.98 2.43
C ALA A 407 -22.43 -12.09 3.10
N ALA A 408 -22.50 -10.77 2.91
CA ALA A 408 -21.58 -9.84 3.56
C ALA A 408 -21.73 -9.83 5.08
N LEU A 409 -22.96 -9.81 5.60
CA LEU A 409 -23.23 -9.85 7.04
C LEU A 409 -22.77 -11.17 7.67
N LEU A 410 -23.04 -12.31 7.01
CA LEU A 410 -22.54 -13.63 7.43
C LEU A 410 -21.01 -13.69 7.40
N GLY A 411 -20.40 -13.15 6.35
CA GLY A 411 -18.96 -13.09 6.20
C GLY A 411 -18.26 -12.22 7.23
N LEU A 412 -18.87 -11.08 7.59
CA LEU A 412 -18.40 -10.21 8.67
C LEU A 412 -18.50 -10.91 10.03
N TRP A 413 -19.55 -11.69 10.26
CA TRP A 413 -19.74 -12.42 11.51
C TRP A 413 -18.73 -13.57 11.69
N LEU A 414 -18.33 -14.24 10.60
CA LEU A 414 -17.40 -15.37 10.64
C LEU A 414 -15.91 -14.96 10.59
N SER A 415 -15.61 -13.71 10.23
CA SER A 415 -14.24 -13.29 9.91
C SER A 415 -13.46 -12.81 11.14
N ASN A 416 -12.52 -13.65 11.60
CA ASN A 416 -11.50 -13.25 12.59
C ASN A 416 -10.29 -12.53 11.96
N HIS A 417 -10.19 -12.46 10.63
CA HIS A 417 -9.03 -11.91 9.93
C HIS A 417 -9.38 -10.58 9.23
N HIS A 418 -8.68 -9.51 9.59
CA HIS A 418 -8.91 -8.14 9.11
C HIS A 418 -9.01 -8.00 7.57
N ARG A 419 -8.21 -8.76 6.82
CA ARG A 419 -8.21 -8.72 5.34
C ARG A 419 -9.53 -9.21 4.74
N PHE A 420 -10.10 -10.27 5.31
CA PHE A 420 -11.37 -10.82 4.86
C PHE A 420 -12.53 -9.92 5.28
N THR A 421 -12.47 -9.33 6.47
CA THR A 421 -13.45 -8.35 6.94
C THR A 421 -13.55 -7.16 5.98
N MET A 422 -12.42 -6.65 5.49
CA MET A 422 -12.40 -5.56 4.49
C MET A 422 -13.00 -5.98 3.13
N ALA A 423 -12.74 -7.21 2.69
CA ALA A 423 -13.35 -7.72 1.45
C ALA A 423 -14.87 -7.79 1.58
N TRP A 424 -15.39 -8.29 2.71
CA TRP A 424 -16.84 -8.34 2.98
C TRP A 424 -17.47 -6.94 3.10
N LEU A 425 -16.73 -5.97 3.65
CA LEU A 425 -17.17 -4.57 3.69
C LEU A 425 -17.27 -3.99 2.27
N GLY A 426 -16.32 -4.31 1.39
CA GLY A 426 -16.39 -3.97 -0.04
C GLY A 426 -17.61 -4.59 -0.74
N VAL A 427 -17.91 -5.86 -0.45
CA VAL A 427 -19.12 -6.55 -0.95
C VAL A 427 -20.40 -5.83 -0.48
N LEU A 428 -20.43 -5.38 0.77
CA LEU A 428 -21.54 -4.61 1.34
C LEU A 428 -21.71 -3.27 0.61
N VAL A 429 -20.62 -2.54 0.37
CA VAL A 429 -20.63 -1.26 -0.36
C VAL A 429 -21.16 -1.45 -1.79
N ILE A 430 -20.76 -2.51 -2.49
CA ILE A 430 -21.27 -2.83 -3.84
C ILE A 430 -22.77 -3.14 -3.80
N SER A 431 -23.28 -3.73 -2.72
CA SER A 431 -24.69 -4.08 -2.62
C SER A 431 -25.61 -2.87 -2.48
N ILE A 432 -25.14 -1.73 -1.95
CA ILE A 432 -25.98 -0.55 -1.71
C ILE A 432 -26.57 0.02 -3.02
N PRO A 433 -25.78 0.28 -4.09
CA PRO A 433 -26.29 0.71 -5.38
C PRO A 433 -27.36 -0.21 -6.00
N LEU A 434 -27.32 -1.53 -5.72
CA LEU A 434 -28.29 -2.48 -6.28
C LEU A 434 -29.71 -2.33 -5.71
N TYR A 435 -29.87 -1.68 -4.55
CA TYR A 435 -31.19 -1.40 -3.96
C TYR A 435 -31.85 -0.14 -4.54
N LEU A 436 -31.03 0.80 -5.01
CA LEU A 436 -31.43 2.08 -5.55
C LEU A 436 -32.57 2.04 -6.62
N PRO A 437 -32.60 1.12 -7.61
CA PRO A 437 -33.66 1.11 -8.62
C PRO A 437 -35.04 0.91 -8.00
N LYS A 438 -35.16 -0.12 -7.16
CA LYS A 438 -36.44 -0.54 -6.60
C LYS A 438 -36.91 0.42 -5.52
N THR A 439 -36.00 0.99 -4.73
CA THR A 439 -36.35 2.00 -3.71
C THR A 439 -36.82 3.29 -4.36
N LEU A 440 -36.15 3.74 -5.44
CA LEU A 440 -36.58 4.92 -6.19
C LEU A 440 -37.91 4.70 -6.92
N ASN A 441 -38.11 3.52 -7.53
CA ASN A 441 -39.39 3.20 -8.17
C ASN A 441 -40.53 3.07 -7.15
N ALA A 442 -40.28 2.44 -5.99
CA ALA A 442 -41.24 2.35 -4.90
C ALA A 442 -41.60 3.73 -4.33
N LEU A 443 -40.60 4.60 -4.12
CA LEU A 443 -40.83 5.99 -3.70
C LEU A 443 -41.63 6.77 -4.76
N ALA A 444 -41.27 6.64 -6.04
CA ALA A 444 -42.00 7.29 -7.13
C ALA A 444 -43.47 6.83 -7.18
N ASN A 445 -43.74 5.53 -7.05
CA ASN A 445 -45.11 5.00 -6.96
C ASN A 445 -45.87 5.54 -5.73
N LEU A 446 -45.19 5.69 -4.59
CA LEU A 446 -45.80 6.17 -3.34
C LEU A 446 -46.21 7.64 -3.43
N PHE A 447 -45.42 8.45 -4.14
CA PHE A 447 -45.72 9.86 -4.40
C PHE A 447 -46.72 10.07 -5.54
N GLU A 448 -46.69 9.22 -6.57
CA GLU A 448 -47.70 9.23 -7.63
C GLU A 448 -49.09 8.91 -7.10
N ASN A 449 -49.22 7.92 -6.20
CA ASN A 449 -50.48 7.58 -5.56
C ASN A 449 -50.99 8.65 -4.58
N ARG A 450 -50.16 9.64 -4.20
CA ARG A 450 -50.52 10.72 -3.28
C ARG A 450 -50.89 12.04 -3.98
N ASN A 451 -50.54 12.22 -5.26
CA ASN A 451 -50.81 13.45 -6.00
C ASN A 451 -51.83 13.23 -7.13
N GLU A 452 -52.98 13.92 -7.06
CA GLU A 452 -54.03 13.85 -8.10
C GLU A 452 -53.82 14.83 -9.28
N SER A 453 -52.75 15.63 -9.28
CA SER A 453 -52.51 16.63 -10.32
C SER A 453 -51.69 16.06 -11.48
N GLY A 454 -52.24 16.15 -12.70
CA GLY A 454 -51.65 15.53 -13.90
C GLY A 454 -50.23 15.98 -14.28
N LEU A 455 -49.82 17.20 -13.92
CA LEU A 455 -48.45 17.67 -14.13
C LEU A 455 -47.44 16.95 -13.23
N PHE A 456 -47.81 16.65 -11.98
CA PHE A 456 -46.95 15.90 -11.08
C PHE A 456 -46.86 14.43 -11.49
N GLN A 457 -47.97 13.83 -11.96
CA GLN A 457 -47.95 12.47 -12.51
C GLN A 457 -47.03 12.38 -13.74
N TYR A 458 -47.08 13.38 -14.64
CA TYR A 458 -46.17 13.44 -15.78
C TYR A 458 -44.70 13.55 -15.34
N LEU A 459 -44.40 14.41 -14.37
CA LEU A 459 -43.03 14.57 -13.83
C LEU A 459 -42.52 13.28 -13.16
N PHE A 460 -43.35 12.57 -12.40
CA PHE A 460 -42.99 11.29 -11.79
C PHE A 460 -42.85 10.15 -12.81
N ALA A 461 -43.68 10.14 -13.87
CA ALA A 461 -43.54 9.21 -14.98
C ALA A 461 -42.23 9.45 -15.77
N GLU A 462 -41.85 10.72 -15.98
CA GLU A 462 -40.59 11.09 -16.61
C GLU A 462 -39.40 10.73 -15.71
N LEU A 463 -39.49 10.93 -14.40
CA LEU A 463 -38.49 10.50 -13.41
C LEU A 463 -38.26 8.98 -13.45
N LYS A 464 -39.33 8.17 -13.53
CA LYS A 464 -39.24 6.71 -13.71
C LYS A 464 -38.50 6.32 -14.98
N SER A 465 -38.73 7.04 -16.07
CA SER A 465 -38.03 6.80 -17.34
C SER A 465 -36.53 7.13 -17.27
N LEU A 466 -36.15 8.13 -16.44
CA LEU A 466 -34.77 8.58 -16.25
C LEU A 466 -33.96 7.71 -15.28
N PHE A 467 -34.62 6.94 -14.39
CA PHE A 467 -33.91 6.04 -13.49
C PHE A 467 -33.25 4.87 -14.23
N LEU A 468 -33.91 4.27 -15.24
CA LEU A 468 -33.38 3.10 -15.96
C LEU A 468 -31.98 3.27 -16.60
N PRO A 469 -31.59 4.42 -17.21
CA PRO A 469 -30.24 4.57 -17.79
C PRO A 469 -29.11 4.84 -16.77
N PHE A 470 -29.43 5.36 -15.57
CA PHE A 470 -28.42 5.63 -14.53
C PHE A 470 -27.95 4.36 -13.80
N LEU A 471 -28.69 3.27 -13.95
CA LEU A 471 -28.34 2.00 -13.35
C LEU A 471 -27.16 1.32 -14.04
N LEU A 472 -26.19 0.90 -13.22
CA LEU A 472 -25.38 -0.27 -13.55
C LEU A 472 -26.31 -1.49 -13.54
N PRO A 473 -26.39 -2.28 -14.63
CA PRO A 473 -26.65 -3.70 -14.50
C PRO A 473 -25.39 -4.46 -14.10
#